data_AF-A0A940S3U5-F1
#
_entry.id   AF-A0A940S3U5-F1
#
_cell.length_a   1.000
_cell.length_b   1.000
_cell.length_c   1.000
_cell.angle_alpha   90.00
_cell.angle_beta   90.00
_cell.angle_gamma   90.00
#
_symmetry.space_group_name_H-M   'P 1'
#
loop_
_entity.id
_entity.type
_entity.pdbx_description
1 polymer ?
#
loop_
_entity_poly.entity_id
_entity_poly.type
_entity_poly.pdbx_seq_one_letter_code
_entity_poly.pdbx_strand_id
1 'polypeptide(L)'
;MTADPAIGPGTGSPRSWAEERLALALEASGIAGAWDWDAETNLIHGDARACALHGMDPALGRKGAPGPELLVHVVPEDRAALDRALASALAGRTPLNIAYRTWLPGGDVTWVQLRGRVLRDDRGTATRLAGVALDISDQKDTEAALRESEARFRAIADTMPQAVWSTPPDGRTDYFNSRWYEMTGTHPGQSDGAGWLDVVHPDDQPLAQERWRRAVETGEPYEVEYRLRMADESWRWFLVRGLPVRNARGRITRWFGTCTDIHEIRSAAEEREVLSHELSHRIKNIFSVITSLISLSARGFPEVAGFAADLRGRINALARAHEFARPHSQVSRPEAHDHTLLAFLREVLAPYDPVADEEPRILIAGEDRRFDDSAATPLALLFHELATNAAKYGALSVPDGRVAIVVEAEGEHLLLRWSERGGPPVDGPPGHEGFGTRLAMVSVQGQLGGRITRRWHPEGLELEARLPASALDRRRGARQ
;
A
#
# COMPACT_ATOMS: atom_id res chain seq x y z
N MET A 1 -68.94 65.97 57.92
CA MET A 1 -67.78 66.80 57.53
C MET A 1 -66.56 66.19 58.18
N THR A 2 -65.81 65.39 57.42
CA THR A 2 -64.34 65.17 57.47
C THR A 2 -64.04 64.03 56.51
N ALA A 3 -63.47 64.39 55.36
CA ALA A 3 -63.02 63.50 54.31
C ALA A 3 -61.64 62.92 54.64
N ASP A 4 -61.41 61.69 54.21
CA ASP A 4 -60.13 60.99 54.22
C ASP A 4 -59.53 61.09 52.79
N PRO A 5 -58.27 61.49 52.58
CA PRO A 5 -57.75 61.71 51.23
C PRO A 5 -57.28 60.42 50.57
N ALA A 6 -57.68 60.27 49.31
CA ALA A 6 -57.31 59.18 48.43
C ALA A 6 -55.79 59.13 48.15
N ILE A 7 -55.22 57.93 48.31
CA ILE A 7 -53.90 57.55 47.79
C ILE A 7 -54.07 57.27 46.29
N GLY A 8 -53.41 58.05 45.44
CA GLY A 8 -53.47 57.91 43.97
C GLY A 8 -52.82 56.62 43.46
N PRO A 9 -53.33 56.01 42.38
CA PRO A 9 -52.69 54.86 41.77
C PRO A 9 -51.43 55.30 41.01
N GLY A 10 -50.28 54.75 41.42
CA GLY A 10 -49.03 54.87 40.68
C GLY A 10 -49.15 54.28 39.28
N THR A 11 -48.69 55.04 38.30
CA THR A 11 -48.62 54.68 36.89
C THR A 11 -47.55 53.60 36.67
N GLY A 12 -47.98 52.37 36.48
CA GLY A 12 -47.18 51.28 35.93
C GLY A 12 -48.12 50.33 35.18
N SER A 13 -47.95 50.22 33.87
CA SER A 13 -48.75 49.28 33.07
C SER A 13 -48.42 47.84 33.52
N PRO A 14 -49.42 47.01 33.90
CA PRO A 14 -49.14 45.65 34.35
C PRO A 14 -48.57 44.81 33.20
N ARG A 15 -47.46 44.11 33.47
CA ARG A 15 -46.90 43.09 32.56
C ARG A 15 -48.01 42.10 32.20
N SER A 16 -48.13 41.72 30.93
CA SER A 16 -49.16 40.76 30.52
C SER A 16 -48.84 39.39 31.10
N TRP A 17 -49.86 38.60 31.46
CA TRP A 17 -49.72 37.23 31.97
C TRP A 17 -48.85 36.31 31.07
N ALA A 18 -48.78 36.60 29.77
CA ALA A 18 -47.92 35.91 28.82
C ALA A 18 -46.42 36.22 29.02
N GLU A 19 -46.08 37.45 29.40
CA GLU A 19 -44.71 37.89 29.69
C GLU A 19 -44.20 37.30 31.01
N GLU A 20 -45.06 37.26 32.04
CA GLU A 20 -44.74 36.61 33.32
C GLU A 20 -44.51 35.11 33.17
N ARG A 21 -45.34 34.44 32.36
CA ARG A 21 -45.19 33.00 32.09
C ARG A 21 -43.92 32.68 31.29
N LEU A 22 -43.52 33.55 30.35
CA LEU A 22 -42.27 33.38 29.60
C LEU A 22 -41.04 33.59 30.49
N ALA A 23 -41.07 34.61 31.35
CA ALA A 23 -40.00 34.85 32.33
C ALA A 23 -39.85 33.66 33.29
N LEU A 24 -40.96 33.14 33.84
CA LEU A 24 -40.95 31.95 34.69
C LEU A 24 -40.45 30.69 33.95
N ALA A 25 -40.81 30.51 32.68
CA ALA A 25 -40.39 29.34 31.90
C ALA A 25 -38.88 29.35 31.59
N LEU A 26 -38.31 30.53 31.33
CA LEU A 26 -36.87 30.70 31.09
C LEU A 26 -36.08 30.50 32.39
N GLU A 27 -36.54 31.12 33.49
CA GLU A 27 -35.94 31.02 34.82
C GLU A 27 -35.99 29.58 35.35
N ALA A 28 -37.12 28.87 35.18
CA ALA A 28 -37.27 27.47 35.56
C ALA A 28 -36.41 26.51 34.72
N SER A 29 -36.03 26.88 33.49
CA SER A 29 -35.17 26.03 32.66
C SER A 29 -33.70 26.03 33.12
N GLY A 30 -33.23 27.10 33.75
CA GLY A 30 -31.82 27.31 34.13
C GLY A 30 -30.81 27.40 32.96
N ILE A 31 -31.27 27.15 31.72
CA ILE A 31 -30.42 27.09 30.51
C ILE A 31 -30.16 28.49 29.97
N ALA A 32 -31.18 29.35 29.97
CA ALA A 32 -31.14 30.69 29.40
C ALA A 32 -31.30 31.76 30.48
N GLY A 33 -30.53 32.85 30.39
CA GLY A 33 -30.74 34.04 31.22
C GLY A 33 -31.63 35.06 30.51
N ALA A 34 -32.68 35.54 31.16
CA ALA A 34 -33.54 36.59 30.64
C ALA A 34 -32.96 37.98 30.90
N TRP A 35 -33.12 38.87 29.93
CA TRP A 35 -32.71 40.28 30.03
C TRP A 35 -33.70 41.19 29.32
N ASP A 36 -33.69 42.46 29.72
CA ASP A 36 -34.69 43.43 29.32
C ASP A 36 -34.15 44.86 29.39
N TRP A 37 -34.10 45.57 28.26
CA TRP A 37 -33.81 46.99 28.21
C TRP A 37 -35.10 47.80 28.14
N ASP A 38 -35.23 48.77 29.03
CA ASP A 38 -36.33 49.72 29.14
C ASP A 38 -35.92 51.06 28.51
N ALA A 39 -36.66 51.55 27.52
CA ALA A 39 -36.31 52.76 26.79
C ALA A 39 -36.61 54.06 27.54
N GLU A 40 -37.51 54.04 28.54
CA GLU A 40 -37.90 55.21 29.32
C GLU A 40 -36.83 55.54 30.37
N THR A 41 -36.38 54.51 31.08
CA THR A 41 -35.34 54.61 32.11
C THR A 41 -33.93 54.46 31.56
N ASN A 42 -33.80 53.91 30.35
CA ASN A 42 -32.55 53.54 29.70
C ASN A 42 -31.69 52.57 30.55
N LEU A 43 -32.35 51.71 31.33
CA LEU A 43 -31.73 50.68 32.16
C LEU A 43 -31.93 49.30 31.53
N ILE A 44 -30.92 48.45 31.67
CA ILE A 44 -30.98 47.04 31.28
C ILE A 44 -31.08 46.21 32.56
N HIS A 45 -32.16 45.46 32.66
CA HIS A 45 -32.42 44.49 33.70
C HIS A 45 -32.05 43.08 33.23
N GLY A 46 -31.60 42.24 34.16
CA GLY A 46 -31.25 40.85 33.90
C GLY A 46 -31.56 39.97 35.10
N ASP A 47 -31.94 38.72 34.83
CA ASP A 47 -32.08 37.71 35.87
C ASP A 47 -30.70 37.23 36.37
N ALA A 48 -30.70 36.35 37.38
CA ALA A 48 -29.47 35.86 37.99
C ALA A 48 -28.57 35.11 36.98
N ARG A 49 -29.15 34.40 36.02
CA ARG A 49 -28.41 33.63 35.01
C ARG A 49 -27.79 34.56 33.97
N ALA A 50 -28.53 35.56 33.48
CA ALA A 50 -28.01 36.58 32.57
C ALA A 50 -26.85 37.35 33.22
N CYS A 51 -26.96 37.70 34.50
CA CYS A 51 -25.87 38.33 35.25
C CYS A 51 -24.66 37.40 35.38
N ALA A 52 -24.87 36.13 35.74
CA ALA A 52 -23.79 35.15 35.84
C ALA A 52 -23.05 34.97 34.50
N LEU A 53 -23.77 34.91 33.38
CA LEU A 53 -23.19 34.80 32.03
C LEU A 53 -22.38 36.02 31.61
N HIS A 54 -22.52 37.16 32.29
CA HIS A 54 -21.76 38.38 32.03
C HIS A 54 -20.82 38.73 33.20
N GLY A 55 -20.65 37.82 34.16
CA GLY A 55 -19.83 38.06 35.35
C GLY A 55 -20.25 39.27 36.19
N MET A 56 -21.55 39.55 36.23
CA MET A 56 -22.14 40.69 36.93
C MET A 56 -22.80 40.24 38.23
N ASP A 57 -22.87 41.16 39.20
CA ASP A 57 -23.64 40.95 40.43
C ASP A 57 -25.14 40.85 40.09
N PRO A 58 -25.84 39.75 40.44
CA PRO A 58 -27.30 39.62 40.25
C PRO A 58 -28.11 40.75 40.88
N ALA A 59 -27.61 41.39 41.95
CA ALA A 59 -28.27 42.55 42.56
C ALA A 59 -28.26 43.78 41.64
N LEU A 60 -27.21 43.94 40.82
CA LEU A 60 -27.10 45.02 39.83
C LEU A 60 -28.10 44.78 38.69
N GLY A 61 -28.16 43.57 38.14
CA GLY A 61 -29.12 43.24 37.07
C GLY A 61 -30.59 43.37 37.50
N ARG A 62 -30.92 43.10 38.77
CA ARG A 62 -32.27 43.31 39.30
C ARG A 62 -32.64 44.79 39.38
N LYS A 63 -31.70 45.64 39.84
CA LYS A 63 -31.90 47.10 39.93
C LYS A 63 -31.95 47.76 38.54
N GLY A 64 -31.31 47.14 37.55
CA GLY A 64 -31.13 47.71 36.23
C GLY A 64 -29.88 48.59 36.19
N ALA A 65 -29.11 48.48 35.13
CA ALA A 65 -27.88 49.25 34.95
C ALA A 65 -27.79 49.85 33.53
N PRO A 66 -27.15 51.01 33.36
CA PRO A 66 -26.97 51.63 32.06
C PRO A 66 -26.00 50.81 31.19
N GLY A 67 -26.24 50.79 29.87
CA GLY A 67 -25.45 50.01 28.90
C GLY A 67 -23.92 50.15 29.03
N PRO A 68 -23.34 51.36 29.19
CA PRO A 68 -21.89 51.52 29.36
C PRO A 68 -21.29 50.79 30.57
N GLU A 69 -22.05 50.66 31.65
CA GLU A 69 -21.61 49.92 32.85
C GLU A 69 -21.60 48.42 32.59
N LEU A 70 -22.48 47.93 31.74
CA LEU A 70 -22.56 46.51 31.36
C LEU A 70 -21.52 46.14 30.28
N LEU A 71 -21.17 47.10 29.41
CA LEU A 71 -20.16 46.89 28.36
C LEU A 71 -18.76 46.60 28.90
N VAL A 72 -18.44 46.96 30.15
CA VAL A 72 -17.12 46.65 30.75
C VAL A 72 -16.88 45.16 30.85
N HIS A 73 -17.96 44.37 31.00
CA HIS A 73 -17.92 42.92 31.09
C HIS A 73 -17.78 42.24 29.73
N VAL A 74 -17.99 42.96 28.63
CA VAL A 74 -17.79 42.46 27.26
C VAL A 74 -16.32 42.65 26.88
N VAL A 75 -15.75 41.61 26.27
CA VAL A 75 -14.39 41.62 25.72
C VAL A 75 -14.25 42.78 24.72
N PRO A 76 -13.23 43.67 24.85
CA PRO A 76 -13.13 44.91 24.08
C PRO A 76 -13.30 44.76 22.57
N GLU A 77 -12.74 43.70 21.99
CA GLU A 77 -12.76 43.38 20.57
C GLU A 77 -14.19 43.14 20.04
N ASP A 78 -15.10 42.66 20.89
CA ASP A 78 -16.45 42.28 20.49
C ASP A 78 -17.45 43.45 20.64
N ARG A 79 -17.09 44.51 21.37
CA ARG A 79 -17.97 45.66 21.68
C ARG A 79 -18.51 46.36 20.44
N ALA A 80 -17.63 46.63 19.47
CA ALA A 80 -18.04 47.30 18.23
C ALA A 80 -19.04 46.46 17.40
N ALA A 81 -18.93 45.13 17.47
CA ALA A 81 -19.88 44.24 16.81
C ALA A 81 -21.23 44.22 17.55
N LEU A 82 -21.20 44.20 18.88
CA LEU A 82 -22.38 44.30 19.74
C LEU A 82 -23.15 45.61 19.50
N ASP A 83 -22.47 46.75 19.47
CA ASP A 83 -23.08 48.06 19.22
C ASP A 83 -23.78 48.11 17.85
N ARG A 84 -23.13 47.58 16.80
CA ARG A 84 -23.75 47.51 15.46
C ARG A 84 -24.99 46.61 15.43
N ALA A 85 -24.94 45.46 16.11
CA ALA A 85 -26.07 44.55 16.17
C ALA A 85 -27.26 45.17 16.93
N LEU A 86 -26.99 45.83 18.06
CA LEU A 86 -28.00 46.57 18.83
C LEU A 86 -28.60 47.72 18.03
N ALA A 87 -27.78 48.55 17.37
CA ALA A 87 -28.26 49.65 16.54
C ALA A 87 -29.12 49.15 15.36
N SER A 88 -28.72 48.06 14.70
CA SER A 88 -29.51 47.44 13.63
C SER A 88 -30.87 46.92 14.11
N ALA A 89 -30.89 46.30 15.29
CA ALA A 89 -32.11 45.81 15.92
C ALA A 89 -33.05 46.95 16.33
N LEU A 90 -32.54 47.98 16.99
CA LEU A 90 -33.28 49.17 17.39
C LEU A 90 -33.81 49.96 16.18
N ALA A 91 -33.10 49.95 15.05
CA ALA A 91 -33.57 50.50 13.78
C ALA A 91 -34.62 49.62 13.08
N GLY A 92 -34.91 48.42 13.59
CA GLY A 92 -35.90 47.49 13.03
C GLY A 92 -35.44 46.76 11.77
N ARG A 93 -34.14 46.74 11.48
CA ARG A 93 -33.59 46.12 10.25
C ARG A 93 -33.47 44.60 10.39
N THR A 94 -33.01 44.13 11.55
CA THR A 94 -32.79 42.71 11.84
C THR A 94 -33.11 42.41 13.30
N PRO A 95 -33.65 41.23 13.67
CA PRO A 95 -33.71 40.82 15.07
C PRO A 95 -32.32 40.81 15.72
N LEU A 96 -32.24 41.03 17.04
CA LEU A 96 -30.96 40.94 17.74
C LEU A 96 -30.59 39.46 17.88
N ASN A 97 -29.47 39.07 17.28
CA ASN A 97 -28.90 37.73 17.39
C ASN A 97 -27.39 37.84 17.19
N ILE A 98 -26.63 37.83 18.28
CA ILE A 98 -25.17 37.99 18.25
C ILE A 98 -24.50 37.11 19.30
N ALA A 99 -23.36 36.54 18.94
CA ALA A 99 -22.45 35.87 19.86
C ALA A 99 -21.28 36.80 20.17
N TYR A 100 -20.94 36.95 21.45
CA TYR A 100 -19.78 37.71 21.91
C TYR A 100 -19.21 37.10 23.19
N ARG A 101 -17.99 37.51 23.53
CA ARG A 101 -17.29 37.04 24.72
C ARG A 101 -17.48 37.99 25.88
N THR A 102 -17.61 37.44 27.08
CA THR A 102 -17.67 38.18 28.34
C THR A 102 -16.68 37.64 29.35
N TRP A 103 -16.31 38.48 30.31
CA TRP A 103 -15.46 38.11 31.44
C TRP A 103 -16.30 37.60 32.60
N LEU A 104 -16.01 36.38 33.05
CA LEU A 104 -16.55 35.80 34.26
C LEU A 104 -15.81 36.32 35.51
N PRO A 105 -16.43 36.22 36.71
CA PRO A 105 -15.76 36.59 37.95
C PRO A 105 -14.55 35.66 38.16
N GLY A 106 -13.34 36.20 38.09
CA GLY A 106 -12.09 35.43 38.12
C GLY A 106 -11.22 35.60 36.87
N GLY A 107 -11.74 36.19 35.79
CA GLY A 107 -10.98 36.50 34.58
C GLY A 107 -11.09 35.45 33.47
N ASP A 108 -11.85 34.37 33.68
CA ASP A 108 -12.20 33.43 32.62
C ASP A 108 -13.13 34.06 31.58
N VAL A 109 -13.15 33.52 30.36
CA VAL A 109 -14.00 34.01 29.26
C VAL A 109 -15.10 33.00 28.97
N THR A 110 -16.32 33.47 28.75
CA THR A 110 -17.44 32.67 28.22
C THR A 110 -17.99 33.28 26.94
N TRP A 111 -18.48 32.43 26.04
CA TRP A 111 -19.23 32.86 24.86
C TRP A 111 -20.72 32.94 25.17
N VAL A 112 -21.28 34.14 24.99
CA VAL A 112 -22.70 34.41 25.19
C VAL A 112 -23.37 34.68 23.85
N GLN A 113 -24.43 33.94 23.56
CA GLN A 113 -25.35 34.25 22.48
C GLN A 113 -26.51 35.09 23.03
N LEU A 114 -26.56 36.36 22.62
CA LEU A 114 -27.63 37.29 22.94
C LEU A 114 -28.67 37.29 21.82
N ARG A 115 -29.92 36.94 22.16
CA ARG A 115 -31.06 36.99 21.26
C ARG A 115 -32.14 37.88 21.85
N GLY A 116 -32.68 38.80 21.06
CA GLY A 116 -33.69 39.72 21.55
C GLY A 116 -34.59 40.28 20.47
N ARG A 117 -35.74 40.78 20.89
CA ARG A 117 -36.73 41.43 20.03
C ARG A 117 -37.08 42.80 20.57
N VAL A 118 -37.14 43.77 19.67
CA VAL A 118 -37.60 45.13 19.99
C VAL A 118 -39.12 45.15 20.02
N LEU A 119 -39.67 45.66 21.11
CA LEU A 119 -41.07 46.00 21.29
C LEU A 119 -41.24 47.49 21.01
N ARG A 120 -42.34 47.83 20.33
CA ARG A 120 -42.62 49.19 19.87
C ARG A 120 -44.02 49.62 20.30
N ASP A 121 -44.19 50.92 20.50
CA ASP A 121 -45.52 51.52 20.69
C ASP A 121 -46.30 51.65 19.36
N ASP A 122 -47.54 52.12 19.46
CA ASP A 122 -48.44 52.37 18.31
C ASP A 122 -47.90 53.43 17.33
N ARG A 123 -46.88 54.20 17.74
CA ARG A 123 -46.21 55.20 16.91
C ARG A 123 -44.95 54.65 16.24
N GLY A 124 -44.61 53.38 16.47
CA GLY A 124 -43.43 52.71 15.92
C GLY A 124 -42.13 52.99 16.69
N THR A 125 -42.20 53.69 17.82
CA THR A 125 -41.05 54.01 18.67
C THR A 125 -40.65 52.78 19.47
N ALA A 126 -39.35 52.46 19.53
CA ALA A 126 -38.85 51.36 20.36
C ALA A 126 -39.04 51.70 21.84
N THR A 127 -39.85 50.91 22.54
CA THR A 127 -40.15 51.09 23.98
C THR A 127 -39.39 50.11 24.87
N ARG A 128 -39.04 48.94 24.32
CA ARG A 128 -38.39 47.88 25.09
C ARG A 128 -37.61 46.95 24.18
N LEU A 129 -36.55 46.31 24.68
CA LEU A 129 -35.81 45.26 23.98
C LEU A 129 -35.56 44.12 24.96
N ALA A 130 -36.28 43.02 24.77
CA ALA A 130 -36.26 41.88 25.68
C ALA A 130 -35.71 40.64 24.98
N GLY A 131 -35.07 39.77 25.74
CA GLY A 131 -34.40 38.62 25.15
C GLY A 131 -33.85 37.60 26.12
N VAL A 132 -33.06 36.68 25.56
CA VAL A 132 -32.33 35.65 26.27
C VAL A 132 -30.83 35.72 25.98
N ALA A 133 -30.04 35.34 26.97
CA ALA A 133 -28.61 35.09 26.90
C ALA A 133 -28.38 33.58 27.10
N LEU A 134 -27.63 32.97 26.19
CA LEU A 134 -27.30 31.54 26.22
C LEU A 134 -25.79 31.37 26.28
N ASP A 135 -25.32 30.45 27.11
CA ASP A 135 -23.93 29.99 27.04
C ASP A 135 -23.77 29.10 25.81
N ILE A 136 -22.84 29.45 24.93
CA ILE A 136 -22.50 28.65 23.74
C ILE A 136 -21.03 28.23 23.73
N SER A 137 -20.36 28.26 24.89
CA SER A 137 -18.93 27.94 25.03
C SER A 137 -18.65 26.50 24.59
N ASP A 138 -19.41 25.51 25.08
CA ASP A 138 -19.26 24.10 24.68
C ASP A 138 -19.39 23.90 23.16
N GLN A 139 -20.32 24.61 22.53
CA GLN A 139 -20.50 24.58 21.07
C GLN A 139 -19.28 25.15 20.36
N LYS A 140 -18.75 26.29 20.85
CA LYS A 140 -17.58 26.96 20.26
C LYS A 140 -16.31 26.16 20.44
N ASP A 141 -16.12 25.52 21.59
CA ASP A 141 -14.97 24.66 21.87
C ASP A 141 -15.00 23.39 21.02
N THR A 142 -16.18 22.76 20.86
CA THR A 142 -16.34 21.62 19.97
C THR A 142 -16.05 21.99 18.51
N GLU A 143 -16.54 23.14 18.05
CA GLU A 143 -16.29 23.66 16.71
C GLU A 143 -14.80 23.98 16.50
N ALA A 144 -14.13 24.54 17.51
CA ALA A 144 -12.70 24.85 17.48
C ALA A 144 -11.85 23.57 17.47
N ALA A 145 -12.14 22.61 18.33
CA ALA A 145 -11.44 21.32 18.38
C ALA A 145 -11.58 20.53 17.08
N LEU A 146 -12.77 20.53 16.47
CA LEU A 146 -12.99 19.92 15.16
C LEU A 146 -12.14 20.62 14.09
N ARG A 147 -12.18 21.95 14.03
CA ARG A 147 -11.38 22.74 13.08
C ARG A 147 -9.88 22.51 13.26
N GLU A 148 -9.41 22.43 14.50
CA GLU A 148 -8.00 22.15 14.80
C GLU A 148 -7.62 20.74 14.36
N SER A 149 -8.46 19.74 14.62
CA SER A 149 -8.25 18.36 14.18
C SER A 149 -8.20 18.25 12.65
N GLU A 150 -9.10 18.92 11.94
CA GLU A 150 -9.11 18.97 10.48
C GLU A 150 -7.85 19.65 9.93
N ALA A 151 -7.45 20.78 10.52
CA ALA A 151 -6.25 21.50 10.14
C ALA A 151 -4.99 20.64 10.37
N ARG A 152 -4.93 19.94 11.50
CA ARG A 152 -3.83 19.02 11.84
C ARG A 152 -3.76 17.85 10.87
N PHE A 153 -4.91 17.25 10.52
CA PHE A 153 -4.98 16.19 9.52
C PHE A 153 -4.43 16.66 8.16
N ARG A 154 -4.90 17.82 7.67
CA ARG A 154 -4.41 18.39 6.40
C ARG A 154 -2.92 18.67 6.44
N ALA A 155 -2.41 19.27 7.51
CA ALA A 155 -0.99 19.54 7.66
C ALA A 155 -0.13 18.26 7.61
N ILE A 156 -0.57 17.19 8.27
CA ILE A 156 0.12 15.89 8.22
C ILE A 156 0.05 15.30 6.82
N ALA A 157 -1.12 15.29 6.20
CA ALA A 157 -1.30 14.73 4.86
C ALA A 157 -0.49 15.49 3.79
N ASP A 158 -0.48 16.83 3.82
CA ASP A 158 0.22 17.68 2.84
C ASP A 158 1.75 17.64 3.00
N THR A 159 2.25 17.30 4.19
CA THR A 159 3.70 17.14 4.44
C THR A 159 4.24 15.76 4.05
N MET A 160 3.37 14.77 3.81
CA MET A 160 3.81 13.46 3.32
C MET A 160 4.47 13.59 1.93
N PRO A 161 5.44 12.72 1.60
CA PRO A 161 6.00 12.65 0.25
C PRO A 161 5.07 11.94 -0.75
N GLN A 162 4.11 11.16 -0.24
CA GLN A 162 3.16 10.42 -1.06
C GLN A 162 1.89 11.23 -1.29
N ALA A 163 1.25 11.01 -2.44
CA ALA A 163 -0.10 11.50 -2.64
C ALA A 163 -1.07 10.66 -1.80
N VAL A 164 -1.96 11.32 -1.06
CA VAL A 164 -2.95 10.71 -0.18
C VAL A 164 -4.33 11.04 -0.71
N TRP A 165 -5.23 10.06 -0.69
CA TRP A 165 -6.62 10.23 -1.08
C TRP A 165 -7.57 9.64 -0.04
N SER A 166 -8.80 10.12 -0.04
CA SER A 166 -9.88 9.50 0.72
C SER A 166 -11.18 9.47 -0.05
N THR A 167 -12.03 8.50 0.28
CA THR A 167 -13.39 8.42 -0.25
C THR A 167 -14.38 8.10 0.87
N PRO A 168 -15.65 8.53 0.78
CA PRO A 168 -16.74 7.99 1.59
C PRO A 168 -16.97 6.49 1.27
N PRO A 169 -17.86 5.82 2.03
CA PRO A 169 -18.12 4.39 1.83
C PRO A 169 -18.63 4.00 0.43
N ASP A 170 -19.17 4.96 -0.32
CA ASP A 170 -19.64 4.78 -1.70
C ASP A 170 -18.50 4.74 -2.74
N GLY A 171 -17.26 4.97 -2.31
CA GLY A 171 -16.08 4.92 -3.17
C GLY A 171 -15.85 6.18 -4.02
N ARG A 172 -16.64 7.24 -3.86
CA ARG A 172 -16.53 8.45 -4.66
C ARG A 172 -15.48 9.39 -4.06
N THR A 173 -14.37 9.61 -4.74
CA THR A 173 -13.25 10.39 -4.16
C THR A 173 -13.66 11.82 -3.80
N ASP A 174 -13.37 12.24 -2.58
CA ASP A 174 -13.77 13.56 -2.05
C ASP A 174 -12.59 14.36 -1.48
N TYR A 175 -11.38 13.79 -1.51
CA TYR A 175 -10.19 14.42 -0.99
C TYR A 175 -8.91 13.85 -1.62
N PHE A 176 -8.01 14.77 -1.92
CA PHE A 176 -6.59 14.54 -2.16
C PHE A 176 -5.75 15.57 -1.39
N ASN A 177 -4.55 15.18 -0.94
CA ASN A 177 -3.58 16.12 -0.38
C ASN A 177 -2.90 16.99 -1.45
N SER A 178 -2.13 18.00 -1.04
CA SER A 178 -1.44 18.92 -1.97
C SER A 178 -0.51 18.19 -2.95
N ARG A 179 0.14 17.09 -2.50
CA ARG A 179 1.05 16.31 -3.33
C ARG A 179 0.42 15.73 -4.58
N TRP A 180 -0.85 15.30 -4.52
CA TRP A 180 -1.54 14.79 -5.71
C TRP A 180 -1.61 15.85 -6.82
N TYR A 181 -1.98 17.07 -6.46
CA TYR A 181 -2.14 18.18 -7.40
C TYR A 181 -0.79 18.66 -7.95
N GLU A 182 0.23 18.77 -7.09
CA GLU A 182 1.60 19.09 -7.50
C GLU A 182 2.15 18.06 -8.49
N MET A 183 1.91 16.77 -8.19
CA MET A 183 2.42 15.65 -8.97
C MET A 183 1.73 15.50 -10.33
N THR A 184 0.39 15.62 -10.37
CA THR A 184 -0.41 15.37 -11.59
C THR A 184 -0.70 16.63 -12.40
N GLY A 185 -0.48 17.83 -11.82
CA GLY A 185 -0.80 19.12 -12.42
C GLY A 185 -2.30 19.44 -12.44
N THR A 186 -3.13 18.66 -11.74
CA THR A 186 -4.57 18.92 -11.65
C THR A 186 -4.89 20.01 -10.62
N HIS A 187 -6.09 20.57 -10.71
CA HIS A 187 -6.58 21.56 -9.74
C HIS A 187 -7.44 20.92 -8.64
N PRO A 188 -7.50 21.52 -7.43
CA PRO A 188 -8.40 21.07 -6.37
C PRO A 188 -9.83 20.88 -6.85
N GLY A 189 -10.40 19.70 -6.59
CA GLY A 189 -11.75 19.31 -7.00
C GLY A 189 -11.86 18.72 -8.42
N GLN A 190 -10.81 18.81 -9.24
CA GLN A 190 -10.84 18.24 -10.61
C GLN A 190 -10.82 16.71 -10.60
N SER A 191 -10.12 16.10 -9.63
CA SER A 191 -10.00 14.65 -9.50
C SER A 191 -11.11 14.02 -8.66
N ASP A 192 -12.09 14.81 -8.20
CA ASP A 192 -13.17 14.33 -7.34
C ASP A 192 -14.10 13.36 -8.10
N GLY A 193 -14.72 12.48 -7.34
CA GLY A 193 -15.56 11.40 -7.82
C GLY A 193 -14.82 10.44 -8.73
N ALA A 194 -15.09 10.52 -10.03
CA ALA A 194 -14.44 9.70 -11.06
C ALA A 194 -13.32 10.44 -11.80
N GLY A 195 -13.10 11.74 -11.53
CA GLY A 195 -12.13 12.57 -12.27
C GLY A 195 -10.68 12.15 -12.06
N TRP A 196 -10.37 11.35 -11.04
CA TRP A 196 -9.04 10.76 -10.86
C TRP A 196 -8.66 9.79 -11.99
N LEU A 197 -9.63 9.21 -12.72
CA LEU A 197 -9.35 8.35 -13.87
C LEU A 197 -8.73 9.12 -15.03
N ASP A 198 -8.95 10.43 -15.14
CA ASP A 198 -8.43 11.27 -16.23
C ASP A 198 -6.90 11.39 -16.21
N VAL A 199 -6.27 11.15 -15.06
CA VAL A 199 -4.82 11.12 -14.91
C VAL A 199 -4.24 9.71 -14.91
N VAL A 200 -5.07 8.67 -14.99
CA VAL A 200 -4.64 7.28 -15.18
C VAL A 200 -4.44 7.03 -16.67
N HIS A 201 -3.35 6.34 -17.02
CA HIS A 201 -3.07 5.99 -18.41
C HIS A 201 -4.26 5.24 -19.04
N PRO A 202 -4.69 5.57 -20.27
CA PRO A 202 -5.89 4.98 -20.89
C PRO A 202 -5.94 3.45 -20.85
N ASP A 203 -4.82 2.79 -21.13
CA ASP A 203 -4.72 1.32 -21.08
C ASP A 203 -4.94 0.72 -19.67
N ASP A 204 -4.66 1.49 -18.62
CA ASP A 204 -4.70 1.03 -17.23
C ASP A 204 -6.04 1.37 -16.55
N GLN A 205 -6.84 2.29 -17.13
CA GLN A 205 -8.13 2.73 -16.58
C GLN A 205 -9.13 1.58 -16.34
N PRO A 206 -9.32 0.61 -17.27
CA PRO A 206 -10.26 -0.49 -17.04
C PRO A 206 -9.87 -1.35 -15.83
N LEU A 207 -8.57 -1.61 -15.66
CA LEU A 207 -8.05 -2.39 -14.54
C LEU A 207 -8.23 -1.63 -13.22
N ALA A 208 -7.88 -0.34 -13.20
CA ALA A 208 -8.00 0.50 -12.01
C ALA A 208 -9.46 0.61 -11.54
N GLN A 209 -10.39 0.85 -12.47
CA GLN A 209 -11.81 0.95 -12.17
C GLN A 209 -12.39 -0.37 -11.66
N GLU A 210 -12.06 -1.49 -12.30
CA GLU A 210 -12.52 -2.82 -11.88
C GLU A 210 -12.04 -3.16 -10.46
N ARG A 211 -10.75 -2.97 -10.20
CA ARG A 211 -10.16 -3.23 -8.88
C ARG A 211 -10.76 -2.34 -7.80
N TRP A 212 -11.00 -1.07 -8.11
CA TRP A 212 -11.61 -0.14 -7.15
C TRP A 212 -13.05 -0.52 -6.83
N ARG A 213 -13.86 -0.79 -7.87
CA ARG A 213 -15.24 -1.26 -7.69
C ARG A 213 -15.30 -2.50 -6.80
N ARG A 214 -14.47 -3.51 -7.07
CA ARG A 214 -14.40 -4.72 -6.26
C ARG A 214 -14.05 -4.41 -4.80
N ALA A 215 -13.05 -3.55 -4.56
CA ALA A 215 -12.67 -3.18 -3.20
C ALA A 215 -13.82 -2.51 -2.45
N VAL A 216 -14.54 -1.59 -3.10
CA VAL A 216 -15.71 -0.91 -2.51
C VAL A 216 -16.84 -1.92 -2.19
N GLU A 217 -17.09 -2.88 -3.07
CA GLU A 217 -18.14 -3.90 -2.89
C GLU A 217 -17.81 -4.91 -1.79
N THR A 218 -16.57 -5.40 -1.72
CA THR A 218 -16.16 -6.45 -0.78
C THR A 218 -15.65 -5.90 0.55
N GLY A 219 -15.13 -4.67 0.55
CA GLY A 219 -14.41 -4.10 1.67
C GLY A 219 -13.03 -4.73 1.90
N GLU A 220 -12.47 -5.41 0.90
CA GLU A 220 -11.08 -5.87 0.89
C GLU A 220 -10.12 -4.71 0.59
N PRO A 221 -8.85 -4.77 1.05
CA PRO A 221 -7.83 -3.79 0.67
C PRO A 221 -7.75 -3.59 -0.85
N TYR A 222 -7.71 -2.33 -1.27
CA TYR A 222 -7.44 -1.97 -2.66
C TYR A 222 -5.92 -1.96 -2.87
N GLU A 223 -5.44 -2.66 -3.89
CA GLU A 223 -4.04 -2.65 -4.30
C GLU A 223 -3.96 -2.85 -5.81
N VAL A 224 -3.29 -1.93 -6.50
CA VAL A 224 -3.06 -2.00 -7.95
C VAL A 224 -1.85 -1.15 -8.34
N GLU A 225 -1.16 -1.56 -9.39
CA GLU A 225 -0.13 -0.76 -10.06
C GLU A 225 -0.68 -0.22 -11.37
N TYR A 226 -0.55 1.09 -11.61
CA TYR A 226 -0.89 1.70 -12.90
C TYR A 226 -0.06 2.96 -13.12
N ARG A 227 -0.06 3.43 -14.38
CA ARG A 227 0.62 4.66 -14.75
C ARG A 227 -0.25 5.88 -14.47
N LEU A 228 0.34 6.88 -13.82
CA LEU A 228 -0.25 8.21 -13.66
C LEU A 228 0.47 9.21 -14.55
N ARG A 229 -0.30 10.17 -15.09
CA ARG A 229 0.21 11.33 -15.81
C ARG A 229 0.74 12.33 -14.81
N MET A 230 1.99 12.72 -15.02
CA MET A 230 2.65 13.74 -14.23
C MET A 230 2.34 15.14 -14.79
N ALA A 231 2.65 16.18 -14.02
CA ALA A 231 2.47 17.58 -14.42
C ALA A 231 3.27 17.95 -15.69
N ASP A 232 4.37 17.26 -15.97
CA ASP A 232 5.20 17.40 -17.18
C ASP A 232 4.74 16.51 -18.35
N GLU A 233 3.55 15.93 -18.25
CA GLU A 233 2.93 15.00 -19.20
C GLU A 233 3.63 13.63 -19.34
N SER A 234 4.70 13.38 -18.58
CA SER A 234 5.31 12.05 -18.51
C SER A 234 4.41 11.04 -17.79
N TRP A 235 4.60 9.77 -18.10
CA TRP A 235 3.90 8.66 -17.44
C TRP A 235 4.84 7.97 -16.46
N ARG A 236 4.41 7.85 -15.20
CA ARG A 236 5.16 7.16 -14.16
C ARG A 236 4.33 6.06 -13.50
N TRP A 237 4.99 4.99 -13.09
CA TRP A 237 4.35 3.86 -12.43
C TRP A 237 4.10 4.17 -10.95
N PHE A 238 2.87 3.92 -10.50
CA PHE A 238 2.50 4.09 -9.10
C PHE A 238 1.91 2.80 -8.55
N LEU A 239 2.31 2.48 -7.31
CA LEU A 239 1.60 1.53 -6.47
C LEU A 239 0.53 2.28 -5.68
N VAL A 240 -0.73 1.93 -5.93
CA VAL A 240 -1.88 2.54 -5.26
C VAL A 240 -2.49 1.55 -4.30
N ARG A 241 -2.55 1.94 -3.04
CA ARG A 241 -3.08 1.13 -1.93
C ARG A 241 -4.17 1.90 -1.20
N GLY A 242 -5.24 1.20 -0.83
CA GLY A 242 -6.36 1.77 -0.08
C GLY A 242 -6.89 0.80 0.97
N LEU A 243 -7.18 1.31 2.17
CA LEU A 243 -7.71 0.54 3.29
C LEU A 243 -9.05 1.13 3.77
N PRO A 244 -10.04 0.27 4.09
CA PRO A 244 -11.30 0.73 4.64
C PRO A 244 -11.18 0.95 6.16
N VAL A 245 -11.61 2.13 6.61
CA VAL A 245 -11.82 2.44 8.03
C VAL A 245 -13.23 2.03 8.40
N ARG A 246 -13.37 1.29 9.50
CA ARG A 246 -14.64 0.74 9.97
C ARG A 246 -15.00 1.30 11.34
N ASN A 247 -16.30 1.47 11.58
CA ASN A 247 -16.80 1.80 12.92
C ASN A 247 -16.89 0.55 13.81
N ALA A 248 -17.30 0.75 15.07
CA ALA A 248 -17.49 -0.32 16.05
C ALA A 248 -18.49 -1.44 15.63
N ARG A 249 -19.33 -1.18 14.62
CA ARG A 249 -20.28 -2.16 14.05
C ARG A 249 -19.72 -2.86 12.80
N GLY A 250 -18.45 -2.65 12.46
CA GLY A 250 -17.80 -3.24 11.28
C GLY A 250 -18.17 -2.59 9.94
N ARG A 251 -19.00 -1.54 9.93
CA ARG A 251 -19.40 -0.83 8.70
C ARG A 251 -18.30 0.12 8.28
N ILE A 252 -17.98 0.14 6.99
CA ILE A 252 -17.01 1.07 6.41
C ILE A 252 -17.56 2.49 6.58
N THR A 253 -16.75 3.37 7.15
CA THR A 253 -17.06 4.80 7.31
C THR A 253 -16.28 5.67 6.33
N ARG A 254 -15.11 5.20 5.88
CA ARG A 254 -14.26 5.92 4.93
C ARG A 254 -13.21 4.97 4.36
N TRP A 255 -12.67 5.31 3.20
CA TRP A 255 -11.43 4.72 2.68
C TRP A 255 -10.32 5.75 2.73
N PHE A 256 -9.11 5.29 3.03
CA PHE A 256 -7.89 6.08 2.89
C PHE A 256 -6.88 5.30 2.07
N GLY A 257 -6.14 6.00 1.23
CA GLY A 257 -5.10 5.38 0.45
C GLY A 257 -3.99 6.32 0.03
N THR A 258 -2.98 5.72 -0.55
CA THR A 258 -1.73 6.37 -0.95
C THR A 258 -1.37 5.97 -2.37
N CYS A 259 -0.78 6.89 -3.12
CA CYS A 259 -0.11 6.62 -4.38
C CYS A 259 1.40 6.76 -4.16
N THR A 260 2.14 5.64 -4.27
CA THR A 260 3.59 5.60 -4.12
C THR A 260 4.24 5.52 -5.49
N ASP A 261 5.10 6.48 -5.85
CA ASP A 261 5.89 6.40 -7.09
C ASP A 261 6.86 5.20 -6.98
N ILE A 262 6.71 4.26 -7.90
CA ILE A 262 7.55 3.06 -8.03
C ILE A 262 8.30 3.05 -9.36
N HIS A 263 8.28 4.15 -10.12
CA HIS A 263 8.87 4.23 -11.46
C HIS A 263 10.35 3.85 -11.46
N GLU A 264 11.16 4.43 -10.57
CA GLU A 264 12.60 4.12 -10.50
C GLU A 264 12.86 2.65 -10.13
N ILE A 265 12.03 2.08 -9.25
CA ILE A 265 12.14 0.67 -8.85
C ILE A 265 11.82 -0.25 -10.03
N ARG A 266 10.76 0.08 -10.79
CA ARG A 266 10.35 -0.62 -12.02
C ARG A 266 11.43 -0.52 -13.10
N SER A 267 11.87 0.69 -13.42
CA SER A 267 12.87 0.96 -14.46
C SER A 267 14.19 0.26 -14.15
N ALA A 268 14.67 0.31 -12.90
CA ALA A 268 15.88 -0.40 -12.50
C ALA A 268 15.74 -1.94 -12.55
N ALA A 269 14.53 -2.47 -12.28
CA ALA A 269 14.27 -3.89 -12.42
C ALA A 269 14.28 -4.33 -13.89
N GLU A 270 13.67 -3.53 -14.78
CA GLU A 270 13.62 -3.77 -16.22
C GLU A 270 15.01 -3.64 -16.87
N GLU A 271 15.81 -2.66 -16.47
CA GLU A 271 17.19 -2.51 -16.96
C GLU A 271 18.06 -3.72 -16.60
N ARG A 272 18.00 -4.17 -15.33
CA ARG A 272 18.71 -5.38 -14.89
C ARG A 272 18.28 -6.62 -15.68
N GLU A 273 17.03 -6.67 -16.09
CA GLU A 273 16.49 -7.77 -16.89
C GLU A 273 17.04 -7.77 -18.31
N VAL A 274 17.05 -6.62 -18.97
CA VAL A 274 17.66 -6.46 -20.30
C VAL A 274 19.14 -6.84 -20.26
N LEU A 275 19.88 -6.37 -19.24
CA LEU A 275 21.29 -6.72 -19.05
C LEU A 275 21.48 -8.24 -18.85
N SER A 276 20.65 -8.88 -18.03
CA SER A 276 20.68 -10.34 -17.84
C SER A 276 20.42 -11.10 -19.15
N HIS A 277 19.47 -10.62 -19.96
CA HIS A 277 19.19 -11.18 -21.28
C HIS A 277 20.38 -11.04 -22.24
N GLU A 278 20.96 -9.85 -22.34
CA GLU A 278 22.12 -9.61 -23.19
C GLU A 278 23.34 -10.45 -22.78
N LEU A 279 23.64 -10.55 -21.49
CA LEU A 279 24.75 -11.34 -21.00
C LEU A 279 24.59 -12.81 -21.37
N SER A 280 23.39 -13.37 -21.18
CA SER A 280 23.09 -14.76 -21.54
C SER A 280 23.26 -15.00 -23.04
N HIS A 281 22.76 -14.10 -23.87
CA HIS A 281 22.93 -14.18 -25.32
C HIS A 281 24.40 -14.09 -25.74
N ARG A 282 25.20 -13.22 -25.09
CA ARG A 282 26.65 -13.12 -25.35
C ARG A 282 27.39 -14.39 -24.95
N ILE A 283 27.03 -15.01 -23.84
CA ILE A 283 27.63 -16.26 -23.37
C ILE A 283 27.33 -17.39 -24.35
N LYS A 284 26.08 -17.50 -24.84
CA LYS A 284 25.70 -18.43 -25.91
C LYS A 284 26.56 -18.23 -27.16
N ASN A 285 26.72 -16.98 -27.60
CA ASN A 285 27.56 -16.65 -28.77
C ASN A 285 29.02 -17.07 -28.56
N ILE A 286 29.59 -16.87 -27.37
CA ILE A 286 30.96 -17.30 -27.05
C ILE A 286 31.09 -18.82 -27.18
N PHE A 287 30.14 -19.60 -26.64
CA PHE A 287 30.16 -21.05 -26.80
C PHE A 287 30.08 -21.47 -28.27
N SER A 288 29.23 -20.84 -29.08
CA SER A 288 29.14 -21.11 -30.52
C SER A 288 30.46 -20.81 -31.25
N VAL A 289 31.14 -19.72 -30.91
CA VAL A 289 32.44 -19.36 -31.49
C VAL A 289 33.51 -20.39 -31.11
N ILE A 290 33.60 -20.78 -29.84
CA ILE A 290 34.58 -21.77 -29.37
C ILE A 290 34.33 -23.13 -30.06
N THR A 291 33.08 -23.60 -30.11
CA THR A 291 32.69 -24.84 -30.80
C THR A 291 33.03 -24.80 -32.29
N SER A 292 32.88 -23.65 -32.94
CA SER A 292 33.24 -23.44 -34.34
C SER A 292 34.76 -23.48 -34.53
N LEU A 293 35.53 -22.76 -33.71
CA LEU A 293 36.99 -22.75 -33.74
C LEU A 293 37.56 -24.16 -33.58
N ILE A 294 37.07 -24.94 -32.61
CA ILE A 294 37.47 -26.34 -32.42
C ILE A 294 37.21 -27.16 -33.69
N SER A 295 36.04 -26.97 -34.32
CA SER A 295 35.66 -27.70 -35.55
C SER A 295 36.51 -27.30 -36.75
N LEU A 296 36.92 -26.03 -36.85
CA LEU A 296 37.81 -25.53 -37.91
C LEU A 296 39.23 -26.04 -37.69
N SER A 297 39.76 -25.94 -36.47
CA SER A 297 41.12 -26.40 -36.14
C SER A 297 41.30 -27.90 -36.32
N ALA A 298 40.27 -28.72 -36.06
CA ALA A 298 40.35 -30.16 -36.24
C ALA A 298 40.19 -30.64 -37.69
N ARG A 299 39.71 -29.77 -38.59
CA ARG A 299 39.28 -30.16 -39.96
C ARG A 299 40.42 -30.69 -40.84
N GLY A 300 41.66 -30.28 -40.58
CA GLY A 300 42.85 -30.73 -41.29
C GLY A 300 43.60 -31.90 -40.63
N PHE A 301 43.14 -32.39 -39.48
CA PHE A 301 43.85 -33.36 -38.65
C PHE A 301 42.90 -34.50 -38.23
N PRO A 302 42.71 -35.53 -39.08
CA PRO A 302 41.79 -36.64 -38.80
C PRO A 302 42.04 -37.33 -37.45
N GLU A 303 43.30 -37.39 -37.02
CA GLU A 303 43.72 -38.01 -35.76
C GLU A 303 43.14 -37.32 -34.50
N VAL A 304 42.79 -36.03 -34.57
CA VAL A 304 42.18 -35.30 -33.44
C VAL A 304 40.66 -35.12 -33.56
N ALA A 305 40.03 -35.62 -34.63
CA ALA A 305 38.61 -35.42 -34.88
C ALA A 305 37.72 -35.94 -33.73
N GLY A 306 38.05 -37.11 -33.17
CA GLY A 306 37.34 -37.67 -32.03
C GLY A 306 37.48 -36.82 -30.75
N PHE A 307 38.68 -36.33 -30.47
CA PHE A 307 38.92 -35.43 -29.33
C PHE A 307 38.17 -34.10 -29.49
N ALA A 308 38.16 -33.54 -30.70
CA ALA A 308 37.42 -32.31 -31.01
C ALA A 308 35.91 -32.50 -30.84
N ALA A 309 35.36 -33.64 -31.28
CA ALA A 309 33.94 -33.96 -31.08
C ALA A 309 33.58 -34.02 -29.60
N ASP A 310 34.41 -34.66 -28.77
CA ASP A 310 34.22 -34.76 -27.31
C ASP A 310 34.25 -33.39 -26.64
N LEU A 311 35.21 -32.53 -27.02
CA LEU A 311 35.33 -31.20 -26.45
C LEU A 311 34.11 -30.32 -26.77
N ARG A 312 33.59 -30.40 -28.01
CA ARG A 312 32.35 -29.70 -28.39
C ARG A 312 31.15 -30.19 -27.60
N GLY A 313 31.03 -31.50 -27.39
CA GLY A 313 29.95 -32.09 -26.58
C GLY A 313 29.90 -31.46 -25.19
N ARG A 314 31.06 -31.39 -24.53
CA ARG A 314 31.20 -30.79 -23.19
C ARG A 314 30.84 -29.30 -23.17
N ILE A 315 31.31 -28.55 -24.16
CA ILE A 315 30.99 -27.12 -24.29
C ILE A 315 29.49 -26.91 -24.49
N ASN A 316 28.84 -27.73 -25.32
CA ASN A 316 27.40 -27.66 -25.52
C ASN A 316 26.60 -28.07 -24.26
N ALA A 317 27.10 -29.02 -23.47
CA ALA A 317 26.53 -29.34 -22.17
C ALA A 317 26.63 -28.16 -21.20
N LEU A 318 27.77 -27.46 -21.19
CA LEU A 318 27.96 -26.27 -20.38
C LEU A 318 27.06 -25.10 -20.84
N ALA A 319 26.88 -24.93 -22.15
CA ALA A 319 25.99 -23.92 -22.71
C ALA A 319 24.53 -24.13 -22.25
N ARG A 320 24.03 -25.36 -22.28
CA ARG A 320 22.71 -25.72 -21.75
C ARG A 320 22.60 -25.50 -20.25
N ALA A 321 23.65 -25.89 -19.50
CA ALA A 321 23.70 -25.62 -18.07
C ALA A 321 23.57 -24.13 -17.75
N HIS A 322 24.21 -23.28 -18.54
CA HIS A 322 24.16 -21.83 -18.38
C HIS A 322 22.80 -21.25 -18.78
N GLU A 323 22.19 -21.71 -19.88
CA GLU A 323 20.83 -21.27 -20.27
C GLU A 323 19.79 -21.64 -19.21
N PHE A 324 19.87 -22.84 -18.65
CA PHE A 324 18.99 -23.30 -17.59
C PHE A 324 19.18 -22.52 -16.27
N ALA A 325 20.44 -22.20 -15.92
CA ALA A 325 20.81 -21.46 -14.72
C ALA A 325 20.60 -19.93 -14.83
N ARG A 326 19.91 -19.46 -15.88
CA ARG A 326 19.69 -18.02 -16.05
C ARG A 326 18.79 -17.48 -14.92
N PRO A 327 19.17 -16.38 -14.24
CA PRO A 327 18.28 -15.76 -13.27
C PRO A 327 17.08 -15.14 -14.00
N HIS A 328 15.90 -15.71 -13.79
CA HIS A 328 14.62 -15.13 -14.20
C HIS A 328 14.15 -14.10 -13.15
N SER A 329 13.74 -12.91 -13.60
CA SER A 329 13.02 -11.95 -12.75
C SER A 329 11.60 -12.47 -12.45
N GLN A 330 10.88 -11.87 -11.48
CA GLN A 330 9.48 -12.24 -11.22
C GLN A 330 8.55 -12.05 -12.44
N VAL A 331 8.93 -11.16 -13.37
CA VAL A 331 8.15 -10.82 -14.58
C VAL A 331 8.52 -11.71 -15.76
N SER A 332 9.79 -12.14 -15.84
CA SER A 332 10.31 -13.08 -16.85
C SER A 332 10.35 -14.53 -16.37
N ARG A 333 9.66 -14.88 -15.28
CA ARG A 333 9.38 -16.30 -14.99
C ARG A 333 8.56 -16.82 -16.17
N PRO A 334 9.07 -17.75 -16.99
CA PRO A 334 8.20 -18.49 -17.88
C PRO A 334 7.18 -19.17 -16.97
N GLU A 335 5.90 -18.91 -17.18
CA GLU A 335 4.87 -19.77 -16.63
C GLU A 335 5.21 -21.20 -17.10
N ALA A 336 5.63 -22.07 -16.18
CA ALA A 336 5.92 -23.49 -16.40
C ALA A 336 7.32 -23.95 -16.85
N HIS A 337 8.42 -23.32 -16.45
CA HIS A 337 9.66 -24.09 -16.22
C HIS A 337 10.08 -23.97 -14.75
N ASP A 338 9.56 -24.87 -13.93
CA ASP A 338 10.10 -25.08 -12.59
C ASP A 338 11.58 -25.50 -12.76
N HIS A 339 12.52 -24.70 -12.22
CA HIS A 339 13.97 -24.96 -12.20
C HIS A 339 14.26 -26.20 -11.34
N THR A 340 13.89 -27.35 -11.88
CA THR A 340 13.82 -28.63 -11.20
C THR A 340 14.92 -29.53 -11.72
N LEU A 341 15.46 -30.36 -10.84
CA LEU A 341 16.52 -31.28 -11.17
C LEU A 341 16.09 -32.23 -12.30
N LEU A 342 14.86 -32.76 -12.27
CA LEU A 342 14.44 -33.70 -13.30
C LEU A 342 14.25 -33.02 -14.67
N ALA A 343 13.74 -31.79 -14.71
CA ALA A 343 13.65 -31.01 -15.96
C ALA A 343 15.04 -30.72 -16.55
N PHE A 344 15.98 -30.33 -15.70
CA PHE A 344 17.36 -30.10 -16.09
C PHE A 344 18.03 -31.35 -16.68
N LEU A 345 17.87 -32.51 -16.02
CA LEU A 345 18.43 -33.77 -16.50
C LEU A 345 17.88 -34.15 -17.87
N ARG A 346 16.57 -33.97 -18.09
CA ARG A 346 15.94 -34.20 -19.41
C ARG A 346 16.58 -33.32 -20.48
N GLU A 347 16.79 -32.04 -20.19
CA GLU A 347 17.40 -31.11 -21.15
C GLU A 347 18.86 -31.45 -21.48
N VAL A 348 19.67 -31.81 -20.47
CA VAL A 348 21.07 -32.21 -20.68
C VAL A 348 21.17 -33.51 -21.48
N LEU A 349 20.24 -34.44 -21.25
CA LEU A 349 20.26 -35.78 -21.83
C LEU A 349 19.47 -35.92 -23.14
N ALA A 350 18.67 -34.92 -23.52
CA ALA A 350 17.86 -34.93 -24.73
C ALA A 350 18.61 -35.36 -26.01
N PRO A 351 19.89 -35.01 -26.27
CA PRO A 351 20.62 -35.46 -27.45
C PRO A 351 20.91 -36.96 -27.51
N TYR A 352 20.71 -37.68 -26.42
CA TYR A 352 21.00 -39.12 -26.28
C TYR A 352 19.74 -39.98 -26.23
N ASP A 353 18.56 -39.36 -26.18
CA ASP A 353 17.27 -40.03 -26.26
C ASP A 353 16.77 -39.97 -27.72
N PRO A 354 16.16 -41.04 -28.28
CA PRO A 354 15.69 -41.03 -29.65
C PRO A 354 14.51 -40.05 -29.87
N VAL A 355 14.27 -39.71 -31.14
CA VAL A 355 13.27 -38.71 -31.56
C VAL A 355 11.84 -39.19 -31.23
N ALA A 356 10.93 -38.23 -31.07
CA ALA A 356 9.51 -38.44 -30.79
C ALA A 356 8.87 -39.46 -31.76
N ASP A 357 8.66 -40.68 -31.27
CA ASP A 357 7.81 -41.80 -31.76
C ASP A 357 8.35 -43.17 -31.28
N GLU A 358 9.57 -43.22 -30.72
CA GLU A 358 10.13 -44.40 -30.05
C GLU A 358 9.99 -44.32 -28.52
N GLU A 359 9.99 -45.48 -27.83
CA GLU A 359 10.02 -45.50 -26.36
C GLU A 359 11.31 -44.84 -25.83
N PRO A 360 11.22 -44.01 -24.78
CA PRO A 360 12.38 -43.33 -24.21
C PRO A 360 13.39 -44.36 -23.70
N ARG A 361 14.65 -44.16 -24.08
CA ARG A 361 15.76 -45.02 -23.67
C ARG A 361 16.37 -44.57 -22.34
N ILE A 362 16.10 -43.32 -21.95
CA ILE A 362 16.55 -42.72 -20.71
C ILE A 362 15.34 -42.46 -19.81
N LEU A 363 15.23 -43.21 -18.73
CA LEU A 363 14.16 -43.06 -17.74
C LEU A 363 14.66 -42.18 -16.59
N ILE A 364 13.94 -41.09 -16.30
CA ILE A 364 14.27 -40.16 -15.21
C ILE A 364 13.11 -40.14 -14.22
N ALA A 365 13.35 -40.56 -12.99
CA ALA A 365 12.33 -40.71 -11.96
C ALA A 365 12.85 -40.37 -10.56
N GLY A 366 11.92 -40.23 -9.61
CA GLY A 366 12.22 -40.01 -8.20
C GLY A 366 11.90 -38.59 -7.74
N GLU A 367 12.63 -38.13 -6.73
CA GLU A 367 12.39 -36.85 -6.09
C GLU A 367 12.84 -35.68 -6.94
N ASP A 368 11.91 -34.73 -7.16
CA ASP A 368 12.20 -33.54 -7.93
C ASP A 368 12.41 -32.33 -7.02
N ARG A 369 13.63 -31.78 -7.04
CA ARG A 369 14.01 -30.63 -6.23
C ARG A 369 14.40 -29.45 -7.09
N ARG A 370 14.09 -28.26 -6.57
CA ARG A 370 14.62 -27.03 -7.15
C ARG A 370 16.09 -26.89 -6.80
N PHE A 371 16.88 -26.37 -7.72
CA PHE A 371 18.29 -26.10 -7.50
C PHE A 371 18.74 -24.78 -8.13
N ASP A 372 19.85 -24.24 -7.63
CA ASP A 372 20.44 -22.97 -8.06
C ASP A 372 21.58 -23.16 -9.08
N ASP A 373 22.02 -22.03 -9.65
CA ASP A 373 23.04 -21.95 -10.69
C ASP A 373 24.36 -22.63 -10.30
N SER A 374 24.64 -22.78 -9.00
CA SER A 374 25.90 -23.35 -8.51
C SER A 374 26.01 -24.86 -8.73
N ALA A 375 24.87 -25.56 -8.83
CA ALA A 375 24.86 -27.00 -9.10
C ALA A 375 24.71 -27.37 -10.59
N ALA A 376 24.29 -26.42 -11.44
CA ALA A 376 24.02 -26.66 -12.86
C ALA A 376 25.26 -27.17 -13.61
N THR A 377 26.40 -26.48 -13.49
CA THR A 377 27.61 -26.85 -14.24
C THR A 377 28.19 -28.22 -13.85
N PRO A 378 28.40 -28.55 -12.56
CA PRO A 378 28.89 -29.88 -12.18
C PRO A 378 27.96 -31.01 -12.59
N LEU A 379 26.65 -30.83 -12.45
CA LEU A 379 25.65 -31.83 -12.83
C LEU A 379 25.61 -32.02 -14.35
N ALA A 380 25.62 -30.93 -15.14
CA ALA A 380 25.68 -31.03 -16.61
C ALA A 380 26.90 -31.82 -17.07
N LEU A 381 28.08 -31.54 -16.51
CA LEU A 381 29.30 -32.28 -16.84
C LEU A 381 29.18 -33.75 -16.44
N LEU A 382 28.71 -34.05 -15.24
CA LEU A 382 28.56 -35.44 -14.78
C LEU A 382 27.66 -36.24 -15.72
N PHE A 383 26.43 -35.78 -15.94
CA PHE A 383 25.44 -36.53 -16.72
C PHE A 383 25.78 -36.54 -18.22
N HIS A 384 26.40 -35.49 -18.76
CA HIS A 384 26.91 -35.50 -20.12
C HIS A 384 28.02 -36.55 -20.32
N GLU A 385 28.98 -36.65 -19.39
CA GLU A 385 30.03 -37.66 -19.48
C GLU A 385 29.47 -39.07 -19.35
N LEU A 386 28.51 -39.29 -18.43
CA LEU A 386 27.84 -40.59 -18.28
C LEU A 386 27.10 -41.00 -19.54
N ALA A 387 26.29 -40.10 -20.11
CA ALA A 387 25.56 -40.37 -21.34
C ALA A 387 26.49 -40.65 -22.53
N THR A 388 27.59 -39.89 -22.63
CA THR A 388 28.59 -40.09 -23.69
C THR A 388 29.28 -41.45 -23.54
N ASN A 389 29.61 -41.87 -22.31
CA ASN A 389 30.20 -43.18 -22.07
C ASN A 389 29.21 -44.31 -22.36
N ALA A 390 27.95 -44.16 -21.94
CA ALA A 390 26.90 -45.13 -22.26
C ALA A 390 26.69 -45.26 -23.77
N ALA A 391 26.74 -44.15 -24.53
CA ALA A 391 26.57 -44.17 -25.98
C ALA A 391 27.77 -44.77 -26.73
N LYS A 392 28.98 -44.65 -26.19
CA LYS A 392 30.20 -45.18 -26.82
C LYS A 392 30.49 -46.64 -26.46
N TYR A 393 30.26 -47.00 -25.19
CA TYR A 393 30.79 -48.23 -24.62
C TYR A 393 29.77 -49.02 -23.80
N GLY A 394 28.61 -48.42 -23.47
CA GLY A 394 27.65 -48.96 -22.51
C GLY A 394 26.27 -49.18 -23.10
N ALA A 395 25.22 -49.04 -22.29
CA ALA A 395 23.86 -49.40 -22.70
C ALA A 395 23.35 -48.61 -23.92
N LEU A 396 23.72 -47.34 -24.06
CA LEU A 396 23.22 -46.52 -25.18
C LEU A 396 23.88 -46.85 -26.53
N SER A 397 24.95 -47.65 -26.55
CA SER A 397 25.65 -48.04 -27.78
C SER A 397 24.93 -49.11 -28.61
N VAL A 398 23.93 -49.80 -28.03
CA VAL A 398 23.12 -50.83 -28.69
C VAL A 398 21.65 -50.41 -28.69
N PRO A 399 20.80 -50.78 -29.67
CA PRO A 399 19.43 -50.26 -29.78
C PRO A 399 18.53 -50.54 -28.56
N ASP A 400 18.64 -51.73 -27.96
CA ASP A 400 17.77 -52.17 -26.87
C ASP A 400 18.21 -51.70 -25.48
N GLY A 401 19.43 -51.18 -25.36
CA GLY A 401 19.95 -50.77 -24.06
C GLY A 401 19.21 -49.56 -23.51
N ARG A 402 19.14 -49.50 -22.18
CA ARG A 402 18.38 -48.50 -21.43
C ARG A 402 19.23 -47.92 -20.30
N VAL A 403 18.95 -46.67 -19.96
CA VAL A 403 19.53 -45.98 -18.81
C VAL A 403 18.40 -45.55 -17.87
N ALA A 404 18.57 -45.80 -16.57
CA ALA A 404 17.68 -45.28 -15.55
C ALA A 404 18.43 -44.31 -14.64
N ILE A 405 17.80 -43.17 -14.37
CA ILE A 405 18.26 -42.16 -13.43
C ILE A 405 17.20 -42.02 -12.35
N VAL A 406 17.57 -42.40 -11.13
CA VAL A 406 16.69 -42.36 -9.97
C VAL A 406 17.24 -41.38 -8.95
N VAL A 407 16.40 -40.44 -8.53
CA VAL A 407 16.73 -39.43 -7.52
C VAL A 407 15.98 -39.76 -6.22
N GLU A 408 16.70 -39.86 -5.10
CA GLU A 408 16.12 -40.16 -3.79
C GLU A 408 16.70 -39.24 -2.72
N ALA A 409 15.88 -38.71 -1.81
CA ALA A 409 16.40 -38.13 -0.57
C ALA A 409 16.70 -39.21 0.47
N GLU A 410 17.85 -39.05 1.13
CA GLU A 410 18.27 -39.85 2.28
C GLU A 410 18.76 -38.91 3.39
N GLY A 411 17.82 -38.45 4.23
CA GLY A 411 18.09 -37.47 5.28
C GLY A 411 18.58 -36.14 4.71
N GLU A 412 19.77 -35.70 5.13
CA GLU A 412 20.43 -34.47 4.65
C GLU A 412 21.16 -34.65 3.32
N HIS A 413 20.99 -35.80 2.66
CA HIS A 413 21.63 -36.10 1.39
C HIS A 413 20.62 -36.35 0.28
N LEU A 414 21.04 -36.06 -0.94
CA LEU A 414 20.38 -36.46 -2.17
C LEU A 414 21.23 -37.53 -2.86
N LEU A 415 20.62 -38.66 -3.16
CA LEU A 415 21.23 -39.75 -3.91
C LEU A 415 20.77 -39.67 -5.37
N LEU A 416 21.76 -39.59 -6.27
CA LEU A 416 21.54 -39.70 -7.71
C LEU A 416 22.10 -41.04 -8.16
N ARG A 417 21.22 -41.94 -8.62
CA ARG A 417 21.60 -43.26 -9.12
C ARG A 417 21.46 -43.29 -10.64
N TRP A 418 22.53 -43.68 -11.31
CA TRP A 418 22.57 -44.00 -12.73
C TRP A 418 22.76 -45.51 -12.88
N SER A 419 21.89 -46.16 -13.66
CA SER A 419 21.96 -47.60 -13.93
C SER A 419 21.83 -47.85 -15.43
N GLU A 420 22.78 -48.59 -15.98
CA GLU A 420 22.78 -49.04 -17.37
C GLU A 420 22.35 -50.51 -17.45
N ARG A 421 21.45 -50.84 -18.38
CA ARG A 421 20.97 -52.21 -18.61
C ARG A 421 20.82 -52.50 -20.09
N GLY A 422 20.92 -53.79 -20.45
CA GLY A 422 20.75 -54.25 -21.83
C GLY A 422 21.86 -53.78 -22.77
N GLY A 423 23.01 -53.37 -22.21
CA GLY A 423 24.21 -53.00 -22.96
C GLY A 423 25.11 -54.19 -23.29
N PRO A 424 26.23 -53.95 -23.98
CA PRO A 424 27.29 -54.95 -24.12
C PRO A 424 27.84 -55.34 -22.73
N PRO A 425 28.34 -56.59 -22.57
CA PRO A 425 28.87 -57.04 -21.30
C PRO A 425 30.08 -56.22 -20.88
N VAL A 426 30.14 -55.87 -19.59
CA VAL A 426 31.22 -55.06 -19.02
C VAL A 426 32.15 -55.94 -18.20
N ASP A 427 33.40 -56.08 -18.63
CA ASP A 427 34.40 -56.96 -18.01
C ASP A 427 35.01 -56.39 -16.70
N GLY A 428 34.61 -55.19 -16.30
CA GLY A 428 35.06 -54.53 -15.08
C GLY A 428 35.44 -53.05 -15.28
N PRO A 429 36.11 -52.43 -14.29
CA PRO A 429 36.55 -51.05 -14.41
C PRO A 429 37.58 -50.89 -15.55
N PRO A 430 37.54 -49.78 -16.31
CA PRO A 430 38.48 -49.57 -17.41
C PRO A 430 39.91 -49.41 -16.89
N GLY A 431 40.90 -49.93 -17.64
CA GLY A 431 42.32 -49.86 -17.26
C GLY A 431 42.87 -48.43 -17.19
N HIS A 432 42.25 -47.47 -17.89
CA HIS A 432 42.56 -46.05 -17.82
C HIS A 432 41.29 -45.21 -17.74
N GLU A 433 41.27 -44.25 -16.81
CA GLU A 433 40.21 -43.26 -16.74
C GLU A 433 40.46 -42.11 -17.73
N GLY A 434 39.48 -41.86 -18.59
CA GLY A 434 39.50 -40.71 -19.49
C GLY A 434 39.48 -39.38 -18.73
N PHE A 435 40.08 -38.35 -19.34
CA PHE A 435 40.13 -36.99 -18.80
C PHE A 435 38.74 -36.45 -18.42
N GLY A 436 37.72 -36.74 -19.24
CA GLY A 436 36.34 -36.31 -19.02
C GLY A 436 35.73 -36.85 -17.75
N THR A 437 35.83 -38.17 -17.53
CA THR A 437 35.38 -38.81 -16.30
C THR A 437 36.08 -38.21 -15.08
N ARG A 438 37.40 -37.96 -15.16
CA ARG A 438 38.11 -37.31 -14.06
C ARG A 438 37.59 -35.90 -13.77
N LEU A 439 37.37 -35.09 -14.82
CA LEU A 439 36.86 -33.73 -14.68
C LEU A 439 35.46 -33.71 -14.06
N ALA A 440 34.55 -34.54 -14.53
CA ALA A 440 33.20 -34.66 -13.98
C ALA A 440 33.22 -35.05 -12.49
N MET A 441 34.05 -36.02 -12.12
CA MET A 441 34.17 -36.47 -10.73
C MET A 441 34.74 -35.37 -9.83
N VAL A 442 35.79 -34.68 -10.27
CA VAL A 442 36.39 -33.55 -9.52
C VAL A 442 35.39 -32.40 -9.37
N SER A 443 34.62 -32.08 -10.41
CA SER A 443 33.61 -31.02 -10.33
C SER A 443 32.53 -31.35 -9.29
N VAL A 444 32.03 -32.58 -9.25
CA VAL A 444 31.00 -32.97 -8.27
C VAL A 444 31.56 -33.07 -6.85
N GLN A 445 32.72 -33.70 -6.66
CA GLN A 445 33.32 -33.86 -5.34
C GLN A 445 33.82 -32.53 -4.77
N GLY A 446 34.46 -31.70 -5.60
CA GLY A 446 35.02 -30.41 -5.20
C GLY A 446 33.97 -29.30 -5.10
N GLN A 447 33.09 -29.15 -6.10
CA GLN A 447 32.15 -28.04 -6.14
C GLN A 447 30.84 -28.36 -5.42
N LEU A 448 30.36 -29.61 -5.40
CA LEU A 448 29.12 -29.98 -4.70
C LEU A 448 29.37 -30.63 -3.33
N GLY A 449 30.63 -30.94 -2.98
CA GLY A 449 30.94 -31.66 -1.75
C GLY A 449 30.37 -33.08 -1.73
N GLY A 450 30.09 -33.64 -2.92
CA GLY A 450 29.50 -34.96 -3.06
C GLY A 450 30.51 -36.10 -3.01
N ARG A 451 30.02 -37.33 -2.91
CA ARG A 451 30.81 -38.55 -3.09
C ARG A 451 30.19 -39.39 -4.20
N ILE A 452 31.02 -39.91 -5.09
CA ILE A 452 30.58 -40.77 -6.18
C ILE A 452 31.17 -42.17 -6.00
N THR A 453 30.34 -43.18 -6.18
CA THR A 453 30.74 -44.59 -6.21
C THR A 453 30.27 -45.22 -7.51
N ARG A 454 31.08 -46.14 -8.05
CA ARG A 454 30.80 -46.85 -9.31
C ARG A 454 30.93 -48.34 -9.07
N ARG A 455 30.02 -49.11 -9.65
CA ARG A 455 29.99 -50.57 -9.63
C ARG A 455 29.79 -51.05 -11.06
N TRP A 456 30.70 -51.90 -11.51
CA TRP A 456 30.66 -52.47 -12.85
C TRP A 456 30.09 -53.87 -12.72
N HIS A 457 28.88 -54.07 -13.25
CA HIS A 457 28.25 -55.37 -13.34
C HIS A 457 28.37 -55.87 -14.79
N PRO A 458 28.34 -57.20 -15.02
CA PRO A 458 28.31 -57.74 -16.38
C PRO A 458 27.14 -57.19 -17.21
N GLU A 459 26.03 -56.82 -16.57
CA GLU A 459 24.83 -56.26 -17.21
C GLU A 459 24.94 -54.75 -17.53
N GLY A 460 25.92 -54.04 -16.96
CA GLY A 460 26.10 -52.60 -17.15
C GLY A 460 26.75 -51.88 -15.96
N LEU A 461 26.92 -50.56 -16.11
CA LEU A 461 27.44 -49.67 -15.08
C LEU A 461 26.32 -49.21 -14.12
N GLU A 462 26.60 -49.28 -12.82
CA GLU A 462 25.86 -48.55 -11.80
C GLU A 462 26.74 -47.46 -11.18
N LEU A 463 26.22 -46.25 -11.07
CA LEU A 463 26.87 -45.13 -10.41
C LEU A 463 25.92 -44.50 -9.39
N GLU A 464 26.42 -44.27 -8.18
CA GLU A 464 25.70 -43.54 -7.14
C GLU A 464 26.49 -42.29 -6.75
N ALA A 465 25.88 -41.12 -6.93
CA ALA A 465 26.39 -39.84 -6.46
C ALA A 465 25.57 -39.38 -5.24
N ARG A 466 26.21 -39.37 -4.08
CA ARG A 466 25.66 -38.85 -2.82
C ARG A 466 26.06 -37.40 -2.65
N LEU A 467 25.09 -36.50 -2.72
CA LEU A 467 25.27 -35.06 -2.59
C LEU A 467 24.67 -34.58 -1.26
N PRO A 468 25.22 -33.56 -0.58
CA PRO A 468 24.47 -32.83 0.44
C PRO A 468 23.22 -32.19 -0.16
N ALA A 469 22.07 -32.24 0.51
CA ALA A 469 20.85 -31.61 0.02
C ALA A 469 21.02 -30.08 -0.16
N SER A 470 21.85 -29.45 0.68
CA SER A 470 22.25 -28.03 0.57
C SER A 470 23.13 -27.72 -0.63
N ALA A 471 23.72 -28.72 -1.30
CA ALA A 471 24.53 -28.50 -2.49
C ALA A 471 23.70 -28.06 -3.70
N LEU A 472 22.38 -28.30 -3.68
CA LEU A 472 21.45 -27.82 -4.69
C LEU A 472 20.96 -26.38 -4.43
N ASP A 473 21.04 -25.87 -3.20
CA ASP A 473 20.57 -24.52 -2.85
C ASP A 473 21.53 -23.87 -1.84
N ARG A 474 22.67 -23.40 -2.33
CA ARG A 474 23.70 -22.76 -1.50
C ARG A 474 23.28 -21.39 -1.02
N ARG A 475 22.41 -20.69 -1.76
CA ARG A 475 21.93 -19.35 -1.38
C ARG A 475 21.04 -19.37 -0.13
N ARG A 476 20.32 -20.46 0.16
CA ARG A 476 19.59 -20.61 1.44
C ARG A 476 20.47 -20.99 2.62
N GLY A 477 21.51 -21.80 2.42
CA GLY A 477 22.39 -22.26 3.49
C GLY A 477 23.25 -21.15 4.13
N ALA A 478 23.58 -20.09 3.39
CA ALA A 478 24.40 -18.97 3.90
C ALA A 478 23.62 -17.93 4.73
N ARG A 479 22.31 -18.11 4.92
CA ARG A 479 21.42 -17.20 5.70
C ARG A 479 20.96 -17.78 7.04
N GLN A 480 21.47 -18.95 7.46
CA GLN A 480 21.18 -19.56 8.75
C GLN A 480 22.35 -19.43 9.72
#